data_AF-A0AA36HNT7-F1
#
_entry.id   AF-A0AA36HNT7-F1
#
_cell.length_a   1.000
_cell.length_b   1.000
_cell.length_c   1.000
_cell.angle_alpha   90.00
_cell.angle_beta   90.00
_cell.angle_gamma   90.00
#
_symmetry.space_group_name_H-M   'P 1'
#
loop_
_entity.id
_entity.type
_entity.pdbx_description
1 polymer ?
#
loop_
_entity_poly.entity_id
_entity_poly.type
_entity_poly.pdbx_seq_one_letter_code
_entity_poly.pdbx_strand_id
1 'polypeptide(L)'
;MSQFYACVYWPWDVMMMLFNELYTMLVPLFVPDRHWVVSTMLWALKYKTQNWWHVRAKNVRASLPSAASAFPLAYEPWIGDEPYGGLEQAMYWYSLTDFEQFPHLGHFRSVPELLEQLRSLRPEEVKAGMRSFNEATLRSSLDFYRWAAASLLSGSVLPRL
;
A
#
# COMPACT_ATOMS: atom_id res chain seq x y z
N MET A 1 1.62 -17.08 29.21
CA MET A 1 1.90 -16.06 28.19
C MET A 1 1.22 -16.50 26.91
N SER A 2 0.46 -15.62 26.25
CA SER A 2 -0.12 -15.91 24.94
C SER A 2 0.94 -15.78 23.85
N GLN A 3 0.97 -16.71 22.90
CA GLN A 3 1.84 -16.66 21.74
C GLN A 3 0.99 -16.34 20.51
N PHE A 4 1.34 -15.28 19.78
CA PHE A 4 0.63 -14.86 18.58
C PHE A 4 1.45 -15.25 17.35
N TYR A 5 0.82 -15.92 16.38
CA TYR A 5 1.49 -16.49 15.21
C TYR A 5 1.23 -15.74 13.91
N ALA A 6 0.19 -14.91 13.87
CA ALA A 6 -0.22 -14.12 12.73
C ALA A 6 -0.99 -12.88 13.21
N CYS A 7 -1.14 -11.91 12.33
CA CYS A 7 -1.90 -10.69 12.56
C CYS A 7 -2.93 -10.51 11.44
N VAL A 8 -4.19 -10.27 11.83
CA VAL A 8 -5.22 -9.77 10.90
C VAL A 8 -5.12 -8.25 10.90
N TYR A 9 -4.73 -7.70 9.77
CA TYR A 9 -4.47 -6.28 9.59
C TYR A 9 -5.61 -5.65 8.80
N TRP A 10 -6.36 -4.75 9.45
CA TRP A 10 -7.46 -4.05 8.82
C TRP A 10 -7.04 -2.61 8.48
N PRO A 11 -6.71 -2.31 7.21
CA PRO A 11 -6.24 -0.99 6.83
C PRO A 11 -7.40 0.01 6.90
N TRP A 12 -7.30 0.97 7.82
CA TRP A 12 -8.27 2.06 7.95
C TRP A 12 -7.77 3.37 7.35
N ASP A 13 -6.52 3.43 6.88
CA ASP A 13 -5.90 4.51 6.11
C ASP A 13 -4.89 3.91 5.08
N VAL A 14 -4.48 4.70 4.06
CA VAL A 14 -3.45 4.33 3.07
C VAL A 14 -2.07 4.22 3.70
N MET A 15 -1.78 5.12 4.65
CA MET A 15 -0.43 5.29 5.19
C MET A 15 -0.34 4.76 6.61
N MET A 16 -0.19 3.44 6.73
CA MET A 16 -0.01 2.83 8.04
C MET A 16 1.40 2.26 8.20
N MET A 17 2.29 3.02 8.84
CA MET A 17 3.68 2.60 9.11
C MET A 17 3.76 1.23 9.81
N LEU A 18 2.80 0.95 10.71
CA LEU A 18 2.73 -0.31 11.43
C LEU A 18 2.66 -1.54 10.51
N PHE A 19 2.06 -1.42 9.32
CA PHE A 19 2.03 -2.53 8.37
C PHE A 19 3.45 -2.94 7.94
N ASN A 20 4.25 -1.97 7.53
CA ASN A 20 5.63 -2.19 7.10
C ASN A 20 6.52 -2.68 8.25
N GLU A 21 6.30 -2.21 9.47
CA GLU A 21 6.97 -2.72 10.66
C GLU A 21 6.65 -4.20 10.90
N LEU A 22 5.37 -4.58 10.89
CA LEU A 22 4.95 -5.98 11.07
C LEU A 22 5.51 -6.87 9.96
N TYR A 23 5.49 -6.39 8.71
CA TYR A 23 6.00 -7.15 7.58
C TYR A 23 7.52 -7.36 7.67
N THR A 24 8.28 -6.31 8.02
CA THR A 24 9.74 -6.41 8.19
C THR A 24 10.14 -7.23 9.41
N MET A 25 9.30 -7.26 10.46
CA MET A 25 9.43 -8.17 11.61
C MET A 25 9.05 -9.62 11.30
N LEU A 26 8.69 -9.94 10.05
CA LEU A 26 8.31 -11.28 9.60
C LEU A 26 7.08 -11.82 10.37
N VAL A 27 6.12 -10.95 10.68
CA VAL A 27 4.83 -11.39 11.21
C VAL A 27 3.95 -11.79 10.02
N PRO A 28 3.41 -13.03 9.96
CA PRO A 28 2.42 -13.39 8.94
C PRO A 28 1.19 -12.47 9.02
N LEU A 29 0.85 -11.84 7.90
CA LEU A 29 -0.19 -10.82 7.81
C LEU A 29 -1.35 -11.30 6.95
N PHE A 30 -2.57 -11.05 7.43
CA PHE A 30 -3.80 -11.27 6.70
C PHE A 30 -4.54 -9.96 6.51
N VAL A 31 -4.90 -9.62 5.28
CA VAL A 31 -5.63 -8.40 4.92
C VAL A 31 -6.96 -8.76 4.26
N PRO A 32 -8.03 -7.97 4.45
CA PRO A 32 -9.26 -8.17 3.69
C PRO A 32 -8.98 -8.00 2.19
N ASP A 33 -9.82 -8.61 1.36
CA ASP A 33 -9.73 -8.40 -0.09
C ASP A 33 -9.94 -6.93 -0.49
N ARG A 34 -9.48 -6.59 -1.70
CA ARG A 34 -9.62 -5.26 -2.30
C ARG A 34 -11.06 -4.71 -2.28
N HIS A 35 -12.07 -5.55 -2.48
CA HIS A 35 -13.47 -5.10 -2.51
C HIS A 35 -13.91 -4.63 -1.11
N TRP A 36 -13.56 -5.36 -0.05
CA TRP A 36 -13.84 -4.97 1.35
C TRP A 36 -13.16 -3.65 1.73
N VAL A 37 -11.87 -3.53 1.42
CA VAL A 37 -11.09 -2.35 1.80
C VAL A 37 -11.56 -1.12 1.02
N VAL A 38 -11.77 -1.22 -0.29
CA VAL A 38 -12.25 -0.11 -1.11
C VAL A 38 -13.65 0.33 -0.68
N SER A 39 -14.56 -0.61 -0.38
CA SER A 39 -15.89 -0.27 0.13
C SER A 39 -15.82 0.49 1.46
N THR A 40 -14.93 0.06 2.36
CA THR A 40 -14.70 0.73 3.65
C THR A 40 -14.09 2.12 3.45
N MET A 41 -13.14 2.26 2.52
CA MET A 41 -12.51 3.54 2.17
C MET A 41 -13.52 4.53 1.61
N LEU A 42 -14.33 4.14 0.62
CA LEU A 42 -15.35 5.00 0.03
C LEU A 42 -16.37 5.45 1.09
N TRP A 43 -16.80 4.54 1.96
CA TRP A 43 -17.66 4.89 3.08
C TRP A 43 -16.99 5.89 4.02
N ALA A 44 -15.71 5.69 4.36
CA ALA A 44 -14.95 6.58 5.23
C ALA A 44 -14.73 7.97 4.62
N LEU A 45 -14.45 8.05 3.32
CA LEU A 45 -14.31 9.31 2.59
C LEU A 45 -15.60 10.13 2.60
N LYS A 46 -16.75 9.43 2.46
CA LYS A 46 -18.08 10.04 2.45
C LYS A 46 -18.54 10.52 3.83
N TYR A 47 -18.36 9.70 4.85
CA TYR A 47 -19.02 9.91 6.16
C TYR A 47 -18.08 10.30 7.29
N LYS A 48 -16.77 10.23 7.10
CA LYS A 48 -15.76 10.59 8.11
C LYS A 48 -14.91 11.75 7.61
N THR A 49 -14.24 12.42 8.53
CA THR A 49 -13.32 13.53 8.23
C THR A 49 -11.86 13.16 8.44
N GLN A 50 -11.58 12.12 9.24
CA GLN A 50 -10.24 11.77 9.70
C GLN A 50 -9.56 10.63 8.93
N ASN A 51 -10.31 9.72 8.30
CA ASN A 51 -9.69 8.60 7.59
C ASN A 51 -9.55 8.95 6.11
N TRP A 52 -8.41 8.56 5.51
CA TRP A 52 -8.12 8.79 4.09
C TRP A 52 -8.23 10.27 3.71
N TRP A 53 -8.00 11.17 4.67
CA TRP A 53 -8.18 12.60 4.44
C TRP A 53 -7.11 13.15 3.51
N HIS A 54 -5.90 12.59 3.54
CA HIS A 54 -4.79 12.95 2.67
C HIS A 54 -5.10 12.80 1.18
N VAL A 55 -6.00 11.88 0.82
CA VAL A 55 -6.36 11.62 -0.59
C VAL A 55 -7.58 12.42 -1.05
N ARG A 56 -8.08 13.40 -0.28
CA ARG A 56 -9.22 14.23 -0.70
C ARG A 56 -8.76 15.41 -1.54
N ALA A 57 -9.42 15.63 -2.68
CA ALA A 57 -9.14 16.76 -3.57
C ALA A 57 -9.09 18.10 -2.83
N LYS A 58 -10.09 18.36 -1.97
CA LYS A 58 -10.19 19.60 -1.17
C LYS A 58 -9.04 19.87 -0.19
N ASN A 59 -8.23 18.85 0.12
CA ASN A 59 -7.09 18.97 1.04
C ASN A 59 -5.79 19.27 0.29
N VAL A 60 -5.76 19.08 -1.04
CA VAL A 60 -4.67 19.47 -1.93
C VAL A 60 -4.92 20.90 -2.42
N ARG A 61 -4.95 21.87 -1.49
CA ARG A 61 -5.18 23.30 -1.81
C ARG A 61 -3.93 24.04 -2.30
N ALA A 62 -2.77 23.41 -2.22
CA ALA A 62 -1.59 23.91 -2.88
C ALA A 62 -1.67 23.47 -4.33
N SER A 63 -1.76 24.42 -5.26
CA SER A 63 -1.52 24.18 -6.67
C SER A 63 -0.27 23.30 -6.76
N LEU A 64 -0.41 22.05 -7.21
CA LEU A 64 0.76 21.34 -7.69
C LEU A 64 1.48 22.30 -8.64
N PRO A 65 2.82 22.43 -8.58
CA PRO A 65 3.54 23.24 -9.54
C PRO A 65 3.00 22.83 -10.90
N SER A 66 2.37 23.76 -11.63
CA SER A 66 1.64 23.49 -12.87
C SER A 66 2.51 22.54 -13.70
N ALA A 67 2.19 21.25 -13.63
CA ALA A 67 2.94 20.27 -14.37
C ALA A 67 2.53 20.56 -15.80
N ALA A 68 3.45 21.12 -16.59
CA ALA A 68 3.22 21.47 -17.98
C ALA A 68 2.91 20.23 -18.88
N SER A 69 2.65 19.08 -18.26
CA SER A 69 2.34 17.78 -18.85
C SER A 69 1.24 17.11 -18.03
N ALA A 70 0.38 16.34 -18.70
CA ALA A 70 -0.58 15.45 -18.05
C ALA A 70 0.10 14.62 -16.94
N PHE A 71 -0.62 14.36 -15.85
CA PHE A 71 -0.14 13.50 -14.77
C PHE A 71 0.25 12.14 -15.38
N PRO A 72 1.42 11.56 -15.05
CA PRO A 72 1.96 10.40 -15.76
C PRO A 72 1.21 9.08 -15.46
N LEU A 73 0.14 9.14 -14.67
CA LEU A 73 -0.64 7.99 -14.20
C LEU A 73 -2.10 8.13 -14.63
N ALA A 74 -2.84 7.02 -14.61
CA ALA A 74 -4.22 6.94 -15.10
C ALA A 74 -5.20 7.87 -14.36
N TYR A 75 -4.91 8.20 -13.09
CA TYR A 75 -5.74 9.06 -12.27
C TYR A 75 -4.89 10.07 -11.52
N GLU A 76 -5.50 11.18 -11.13
CA GLU A 76 -4.93 12.12 -10.17
C GLU A 76 -4.78 11.46 -8.78
N PRO A 77 -3.79 11.87 -7.96
CA PRO A 77 -3.50 11.24 -6.67
C PRO A 77 -4.53 11.52 -5.58
N TRP A 78 -5.49 12.41 -5.84
CA TRP A 78 -6.65 12.64 -4.99
C TRP A 78 -7.90 11.98 -5.56
N ILE A 79 -8.70 11.37 -4.69
CA ILE A 79 -10.02 10.87 -5.01
C ILE A 79 -10.95 12.09 -5.12
N GLY A 80 -11.63 12.20 -6.27
CA GLY A 80 -12.57 13.30 -6.53
C GLY A 80 -13.67 13.40 -5.47
N ASP A 81 -14.17 14.62 -5.25
CA ASP A 81 -15.35 14.82 -4.40
C ASP A 81 -16.61 14.23 -5.11
N GLU A 82 -17.63 13.89 -4.32
CA GLU A 82 -18.91 13.35 -4.81
C GLU A 82 -19.56 14.22 -5.91
N PRO A 83 -20.38 13.62 -6.80
CA PRO A 83 -20.92 12.26 -6.72
C PRO A 83 -20.05 11.19 -7.40
N TYR A 84 -18.88 11.58 -7.92
CA TYR A 84 -18.04 10.72 -8.78
C TYR A 84 -16.65 10.45 -8.18
N GLY A 85 -16.50 10.46 -6.85
CA GLY A 85 -15.29 9.93 -6.21
C GLY A 85 -15.09 8.48 -6.64
N GLY A 86 -14.25 8.28 -7.64
CA GLY A 86 -14.36 7.13 -8.52
C GLY A 86 -13.99 5.85 -7.78
N LEU A 87 -14.92 4.89 -7.70
CA LEU A 87 -14.60 3.52 -7.26
C LEU A 87 -13.38 2.99 -8.01
N GLU A 88 -13.32 3.23 -9.31
CA GLU A 88 -12.20 2.84 -10.17
C GLU A 88 -10.88 3.52 -9.77
N GLN A 89 -10.90 4.83 -9.49
CA GLN A 89 -9.74 5.59 -9.02
C GLN A 89 -9.27 5.10 -7.64
N ALA A 90 -10.21 4.88 -6.72
CA ALA A 90 -9.98 4.29 -5.41
C ALA A 90 -9.34 2.90 -5.52
N MET A 91 -9.89 2.05 -6.38
CA MET A 91 -9.37 0.73 -6.68
C MET A 91 -7.97 0.81 -7.29
N TYR A 92 -7.72 1.72 -8.23
CA TYR A 92 -6.42 1.94 -8.85
C TYR A 92 -5.36 2.29 -7.80
N TRP A 93 -5.60 3.32 -6.98
CA TRP A 93 -4.64 3.72 -5.96
C TRP A 93 -4.42 2.63 -4.91
N TYR A 94 -5.47 1.94 -4.49
CA TYR A 94 -5.34 0.81 -3.56
C TYR A 94 -4.45 -0.30 -4.14
N SER A 95 -4.56 -0.60 -5.43
CA SER A 95 -3.70 -1.61 -6.07
C SER A 95 -2.22 -1.26 -6.09
N LEU A 96 -1.86 0.00 -5.86
CA LEU A 96 -0.46 0.44 -5.76
C LEU A 96 0.07 0.44 -4.31
N THR A 97 -0.75 0.09 -3.33
CA THR A 97 -0.33 0.03 -1.92
C THR A 97 0.41 -1.25 -1.59
N ASP A 98 1.22 -1.19 -0.53
CA ASP A 98 1.93 -2.36 0.01
C ASP A 98 0.96 -3.49 0.41
N PHE A 99 -0.31 -3.17 0.72
CA PHE A 99 -1.35 -4.16 1.04
C PHE A 99 -1.70 -5.08 -0.14
N GLU A 100 -1.46 -4.65 -1.37
CA GLU A 100 -1.71 -5.45 -2.59
C GLU A 100 -0.40 -5.86 -3.28
N GLN A 101 0.66 -5.06 -3.14
CA GLN A 101 1.94 -5.28 -3.81
C GLN A 101 2.86 -6.24 -3.06
N PHE A 102 2.80 -6.28 -1.72
CA PHE A 102 3.73 -7.12 -0.98
C PHE A 102 3.36 -8.60 -1.14
N PRO A 103 4.34 -9.46 -1.47
CA PRO A 103 4.08 -10.88 -1.55
C PRO A 103 3.88 -11.47 -0.15
N HIS A 104 3.34 -12.69 -0.08
CA HIS A 104 3.19 -13.44 1.18
C HIS A 104 2.16 -12.88 2.17
N LEU A 105 1.27 -12.00 1.71
CA LEU A 105 0.06 -11.63 2.45
C LEU A 105 -1.04 -12.68 2.23
N GLY A 106 -1.81 -12.99 3.28
CA GLY A 106 -3.05 -13.74 3.16
C GLY A 106 -4.21 -12.79 2.88
N HIS A 107 -4.84 -12.88 1.71
CA HIS A 107 -6.04 -12.10 1.42
C HIS A 107 -7.28 -12.94 1.70
N PHE A 108 -8.28 -12.37 2.38
CA PHE A 108 -9.54 -13.07 2.65
C PHE A 108 -10.75 -12.23 2.26
N ARG A 109 -11.77 -12.89 1.70
CA ARG A 109 -13.06 -12.27 1.31
C ARG A 109 -14.13 -12.41 2.38
N SER A 110 -13.88 -13.26 3.38
CA SER A 110 -14.80 -13.56 4.46
C SER A 110 -14.09 -14.09 5.70
N VAL A 111 -14.77 -14.03 6.86
CA VAL A 111 -14.24 -14.58 8.12
C VAL A 111 -14.04 -16.10 8.07
N PRO A 112 -14.95 -16.92 7.50
CA PRO A 112 -14.70 -18.36 7.36
C PRO A 112 -13.43 -18.68 6.55
N GLU A 113 -13.23 -18.00 5.43
CA GLU A 113 -12.02 -18.15 4.61
C GLU A 113 -10.76 -17.78 5.39
N LEU A 114 -10.79 -16.68 6.15
CA LEU A 114 -9.68 -16.31 7.03
C LEU A 114 -9.35 -17.42 8.03
N LEU A 115 -10.36 -18.03 8.67
CA LEU A 115 -10.15 -19.14 9.61
C LEU A 115 -9.56 -20.38 8.93
N GLU A 116 -9.96 -20.68 7.69
CA GLU A 116 -9.39 -21.77 6.89
C GLU A 116 -7.93 -21.51 6.53
N GLN A 117 -7.59 -20.28 6.15
CA GLN A 117 -6.21 -19.88 5.87
C GLN A 117 -5.35 -19.94 7.14
N LEU A 118 -5.86 -19.47 8.28
CA LEU A 118 -5.15 -19.56 9.57
C LEU A 118 -4.90 -21.01 10.00
N ARG A 119 -5.84 -21.92 9.73
CA ARG A 119 -5.70 -23.35 10.03
C ARG A 119 -4.65 -24.03 9.16
N SER A 120 -4.46 -23.57 7.93
CA SER A 120 -3.50 -24.13 6.96
C SER A 120 -2.18 -23.36 6.88
N LEU A 121 -2.05 -22.29 7.65
CA LEU A 121 -0.86 -21.44 7.68
C LEU A 121 0.38 -22.24 8.07
N ARG A 122 1.45 -22.03 7.29
CA ARG A 122 2.81 -22.50 7.59
C ARG A 122 3.69 -21.29 7.87
N PRO A 123 3.79 -20.83 9.14
CA PRO A 123 4.43 -19.55 9.46
C PRO A 123 5.87 -19.46 8.97
N GLU A 124 6.64 -20.55 9.08
CA GLU A 124 8.05 -20.55 8.71
C GLU A 124 8.27 -20.41 7.20
N GLU A 125 7.39 -20.99 6.37
CA GLU A 125 7.44 -20.82 4.91
C GLU A 125 7.11 -19.37 4.52
N VAL A 126 6.07 -18.78 5.13
CA VAL A 126 5.68 -17.38 4.91
C VAL A 126 6.81 -16.43 5.33
N LYS A 127 7.38 -16.62 6.52
CA LYS A 127 8.51 -15.83 7.03
C LYS A 127 9.75 -15.91 6.14
N ALA A 128 10.07 -17.09 5.63
CA ALA A 128 11.19 -17.28 4.71
C ALA A 128 10.98 -16.51 3.41
N GLY A 129 9.75 -16.52 2.87
CA GLY A 129 9.36 -15.71 1.72
C GLY A 129 9.50 -14.21 1.97
N MET A 130 8.89 -13.71 3.06
CA MET A 130 8.98 -12.31 3.46
C MET A 130 10.43 -11.85 3.64
N ARG A 131 11.29 -12.68 4.27
CA ARG A 131 12.72 -12.38 4.44
C ARG A 131 13.42 -12.25 3.08
N SER A 132 13.18 -13.20 2.18
CA SER A 132 13.77 -13.20 0.85
C SER A 132 13.36 -11.96 0.05
N PHE A 133 12.06 -11.59 0.11
CA PHE A 133 11.56 -10.37 -0.51
C PHE A 133 12.19 -9.12 0.09
N ASN A 134 12.25 -8.99 1.42
CA ASN A 134 12.85 -7.85 2.10
C ASN A 134 14.34 -7.69 1.75
N GLU A 135 15.10 -8.77 1.71
CA GLU A 135 16.52 -8.76 1.31
C GLU A 135 16.70 -8.31 -0.14
N ALA A 136 15.86 -8.80 -1.06
CA ALA A 136 15.90 -8.41 -2.47
C ALA A 136 15.51 -6.93 -2.67
N THR A 137 14.46 -6.47 -1.99
CA THR A 137 14.00 -5.07 -2.03
C THR A 137 15.04 -4.13 -1.44
N LEU A 138 15.69 -4.50 -0.34
CA LEU A 138 16.78 -3.72 0.26
C LEU A 138 17.95 -3.57 -0.72
N ARG A 139 18.38 -4.67 -1.35
CA ARG A 139 19.46 -4.63 -2.34
C ARG A 139 19.11 -3.73 -3.52
N SER A 140 17.93 -3.91 -4.10
CA SER A 140 17.45 -3.13 -5.24
C SER A 140 17.36 -1.63 -4.90
N SER A 141 16.89 -1.31 -3.70
CA SER A 141 16.81 0.08 -3.21
C SER A 141 18.20 0.70 -3.06
N LEU A 142 19.16 -0.03 -2.48
CA LEU A 142 20.53 0.45 -2.34
C LEU A 142 21.19 0.71 -3.71
N ASP A 143 20.98 -0.18 -4.68
CA ASP A 143 21.53 -0.02 -6.02
C ASP A 143 20.91 1.18 -6.75
N PHE A 144 19.59 1.37 -6.63
CA PHE A 144 18.91 2.57 -7.14
C PHE A 144 19.49 3.86 -6.53
N TYR A 145 19.60 3.93 -5.20
CA TYR A 145 20.10 5.15 -4.54
C TYR A 145 21.58 5.42 -4.84
N ARG A 146 22.41 4.38 -4.96
CA ARG A 146 23.80 4.54 -5.40
C ARG A 146 23.89 5.12 -6.80
N TRP A 147 23.10 4.58 -7.73
CA TRP A 147 23.04 5.07 -9.10
C TRP A 147 22.52 6.52 -9.17
N ALA A 148 21.45 6.83 -8.44
CA ALA A 148 20.86 8.16 -8.41
C ALA A 148 21.86 9.19 -7.84
N ALA A 149 22.54 8.85 -6.73
CA ALA A 149 23.57 9.69 -6.14
C ALA A 149 24.75 9.93 -7.11
N ALA A 150 25.24 8.89 -7.80
CA ALA A 150 26.31 9.03 -8.78
C ALA A 150 25.89 9.91 -9.98
N SER A 151 24.65 9.77 -10.45
CA SER A 151 24.09 10.58 -11.54
C SER A 151 24.01 12.06 -11.16
N LEU A 152 23.52 12.35 -9.95
CA LEU A 152 23.45 13.72 -9.43
C LEU A 152 24.84 14.35 -9.26
N LEU A 153 25.81 13.60 -8.72
CA LEU A 153 27.17 14.10 -8.50
C LEU A 153 27.96 14.29 -9.81
N SER A 154 27.66 13.52 -10.86
CA SER A 154 28.31 13.64 -12.16
C SER A 154 27.71 14.75 -13.05
N GLY A 155 26.58 15.35 -12.66
CA GLY A 155 25.84 16.30 -13.49
C GLY A 155 25.13 15.65 -14.69
N SER A 156 25.00 14.33 -14.69
CA SER A 156 24.29 13.60 -15.75
C SER A 156 22.78 13.79 -15.59
N VAL A 157 22.08 14.12 -16.68
CA VAL A 157 20.61 14.22 -16.67
C VAL A 157 20.02 12.85 -16.36
N LEU A 158 19.20 12.76 -15.31
CA LEU A 158 18.50 11.52 -14.98
C LEU A 158 17.60 11.12 -16.16
N PRO A 159 17.62 9.85 -16.61
CA PRO A 159 16.65 9.36 -17.58
C PRO A 159 15.25 9.62 -17.03
N ARG A 160 14.33 10.10 -17.88
CA ARG A 160 12.93 10.28 -17.51
C ARG A 160 12.35 8.90 -17.18
N LEU A 161 12.06 8.67 -15.89
CA LEU A 161 11.29 7.54 -15.39
C LEU A 161 9.84 7.64 -15.83
#